data_AF-A0AA87J8S4-F1
#
_entry.id   AF-A0AA87J8S4-F1
#
_cell.length_a   1.000
_cell.length_b   1.000
_cell.length_c   1.000
_cell.angle_alpha   90.00
_cell.angle_beta   90.00
_cell.angle_gamma   90.00
#
_symmetry.space_group_name_H-M   'P 1'
#
loop_
_entity.id
_entity.type
_entity.pdbx_description
1 polymer ?
#
loop_
_entity_poly.entity_id
_entity_poly.type
_entity_poly.pdbx_seq_one_letter_code
_entity_poly.pdbx_strand_id
1 'polypeptide(L)'
;MKDWEKPTVINTDKAPTYGIAISELKAEGKCPKGLAYRQVKYLNNVVEADHGKLKQLIKPVRGFKTLKTAYATIKGFEVMRALRKGQAAIFSLTGGVRGEARIVERAFGIGPSALIEIVAMLAQNLDAKTA
;
A
#
# COMPACT_ATOMS: atom_id res chain seq x y z
N MET A 1 -18.56 -8.53 -4.50
CA MET A 1 -17.79 -8.59 -3.24
C MET A 1 -16.53 -9.39 -3.56
N LYS A 2 -15.35 -8.85 -3.29
CA LYS A 2 -14.08 -9.54 -3.61
C LYS A 2 -13.85 -10.65 -2.58
N ASP A 3 -13.22 -11.74 -2.99
CA ASP A 3 -13.07 -12.92 -2.13
C ASP A 3 -12.32 -12.63 -0.82
N TRP A 4 -11.43 -11.64 -0.82
CA TRP A 4 -10.70 -11.21 0.38
C TRP A 4 -11.51 -10.36 1.37
N GLU A 5 -12.70 -9.87 1.00
CA GLU A 5 -13.57 -9.10 1.90
C GLU A 5 -14.28 -9.99 2.93
N LYS A 6 -14.34 -11.31 2.68
CA LYS A 6 -14.93 -12.32 3.57
C LYS A 6 -13.91 -13.41 3.85
N PRO A 7 -13.02 -13.23 4.83
CA PRO A 7 -12.00 -14.23 5.13
C PRO A 7 -12.65 -15.54 5.60
N THR A 8 -12.06 -16.65 5.18
CA THR A 8 -12.41 -18.00 5.66
C THR A 8 -11.66 -18.36 6.94
N VAL A 9 -10.53 -17.71 7.21
CA VAL A 9 -9.69 -17.93 8.40
C VAL A 9 -9.18 -16.60 8.95
N ILE A 10 -9.27 -16.39 10.26
CA ILE A 10 -8.66 -15.27 10.98
C ILE A 10 -7.65 -15.79 12.00
N ASN A 11 -6.45 -15.22 12.00
CA ASN A 11 -5.44 -15.45 13.02
C ASN A 11 -5.25 -14.18 13.86
N THR A 12 -5.21 -14.32 15.18
CA THR A 12 -4.90 -13.21 16.09
C THR A 12 -3.80 -13.60 17.07
N ASP A 13 -3.41 -12.66 17.93
CA ASP A 13 -2.67 -13.00 19.13
C ASP A 13 -3.57 -13.72 20.17
N LYS A 14 -3.01 -13.98 21.35
CA LYS A 14 -3.70 -14.66 22.45
C LYS A 14 -4.50 -13.71 23.36
N ALA A 15 -4.74 -12.47 22.96
CA ALA A 15 -5.54 -11.56 23.77
C ALA A 15 -6.98 -12.08 23.89
N PRO A 16 -7.57 -12.03 25.10
CA PRO A 16 -8.89 -12.61 25.38
C PRO A 16 -10.03 -11.89 24.64
N THR A 17 -9.83 -10.63 24.26
CA THR A 17 -10.84 -9.79 23.61
C THR A 17 -11.22 -10.27 22.21
N TYR A 18 -10.28 -10.87 21.45
CA TYR A 18 -10.54 -11.28 20.07
C TYR A 18 -11.55 -12.43 19.97
N GLY A 19 -11.51 -13.39 20.89
CA GLY A 19 -12.44 -14.52 20.87
C GLY A 19 -13.90 -14.08 21.07
N ILE A 20 -14.11 -13.12 21.98
CA ILE A 20 -15.42 -12.51 22.26
C ILE A 20 -15.89 -11.75 21.02
N ALA A 21 -15.08 -10.82 20.51
CA ALA A 21 -15.43 -10.00 19.36
C ALA A 21 -15.76 -10.83 18.12
N ILE A 22 -14.99 -11.89 17.83
CA ILE A 22 -15.26 -12.76 16.68
C ILE A 22 -16.57 -13.55 16.87
N SER A 23 -16.89 -13.96 18.10
CA SER A 23 -18.14 -14.67 18.39
C SER A 23 -19.35 -13.75 18.20
N GLU A 24 -19.27 -12.51 18.67
CA GLU A 24 -20.28 -11.48 18.44
C GLU A 24 -20.45 -11.18 16.94
N LEU A 25 -19.35 -10.99 16.19
CA LEU A 25 -19.40 -10.77 14.75
C LEU A 25 -20.02 -11.93 13.96
N LYS A 26 -19.87 -13.17 14.44
CA LYS A 26 -20.56 -14.34 13.88
C LYS A 26 -22.06 -14.31 14.19
N ALA A 27 -22.45 -13.92 15.40
CA ALA A 27 -23.86 -13.80 15.80
C ALA A 27 -24.57 -12.68 15.02
N GLU A 28 -23.90 -11.56 14.77
CA GLU A 28 -24.40 -10.44 13.96
C GLU A 28 -24.43 -10.74 12.45
N GLY A 29 -23.90 -11.88 12.00
CA GLY A 29 -23.83 -12.25 10.58
C GLY A 29 -22.80 -11.46 9.75
N LYS A 30 -21.93 -10.67 10.40
CA LYS A 30 -20.84 -9.93 9.73
C LYS A 30 -19.70 -10.86 9.29
N CYS A 31 -19.50 -11.97 10.00
CA CYS A 31 -18.54 -13.01 9.64
C CYS A 31 -19.25 -14.27 9.10
N PRO A 32 -18.66 -14.99 8.13
CA PRO A 32 -19.17 -16.28 7.70
C PRO A 32 -19.27 -17.27 8.87
N LYS A 33 -20.35 -18.07 8.93
CA LYS A 33 -20.51 -19.10 9.97
C LYS A 33 -19.34 -20.10 9.99
N GLY A 34 -18.81 -20.44 8.82
CA GLY A 34 -17.66 -21.31 8.64
C GLY A 34 -16.29 -20.66 8.86
N LEU A 35 -16.23 -19.41 9.33
CA LEU A 35 -14.96 -18.73 9.63
C LEU A 35 -14.18 -19.50 10.70
N ALA A 36 -12.99 -19.98 10.36
CA ALA A 36 -12.06 -20.59 11.31
C ALA A 36 -11.28 -19.52 12.06
N TYR A 37 -11.27 -19.61 13.39
CA TYR A 37 -10.49 -18.74 14.27
C TYR A 37 -9.31 -19.51 14.85
N ARG A 38 -8.11 -18.93 14.77
CA ARG A 38 -6.87 -19.54 15.28
C ARG A 38 -5.97 -18.51 15.97
N GLN A 39 -5.14 -18.99 16.90
CA GLN A 39 -4.20 -18.17 17.67
C GLN A 39 -2.77 -18.73 17.55
N VAL A 40 -2.26 -18.75 16.33
CA VAL A 40 -0.94 -19.33 16.03
C VAL A 40 0.11 -18.22 16.03
N LYS A 41 1.06 -18.30 16.97
CA LYS A 41 2.08 -17.26 17.22
C LYS A 41 2.89 -16.91 15.97
N TYR A 42 3.43 -17.89 15.27
CA TYR A 42 4.32 -17.64 14.13
C TYR A 42 3.60 -17.03 12.92
N LEU A 43 2.27 -17.20 12.81
CA LEU A 43 1.49 -16.60 11.72
C LEU A 43 1.31 -15.09 11.90
N ASN A 44 1.47 -14.58 13.12
CA ASN A 44 1.48 -13.14 13.36
C ASN A 44 2.77 -12.47 12.85
N ASN A 45 3.84 -13.23 12.57
CA ASN A 45 5.11 -12.68 12.13
C ASN A 45 5.01 -11.83 10.84
N VAL A 46 4.07 -12.16 9.94
CA VAL A 46 3.86 -11.40 8.70
C VAL A 46 3.33 -10.00 9.01
N VAL A 47 2.34 -9.91 9.91
CA VAL A 47 1.75 -8.64 10.34
C VAL A 47 2.77 -7.83 11.13
N GLU A 48 3.52 -8.48 12.03
CA GLU A 48 4.57 -7.82 12.80
C GLU A 48 5.73 -7.30 11.93
N ALA A 49 6.11 -8.03 10.88
CA ALA A 49 7.12 -7.57 9.94
C ALA A 49 6.67 -6.33 9.16
N ASP A 50 5.41 -6.30 8.70
CA ASP A 50 4.84 -5.14 8.03
C ASP A 50 4.72 -3.94 9.01
N HIS A 51 4.30 -4.17 10.26
CA HIS A 51 4.33 -3.16 11.32
C HIS A 51 5.74 -2.63 11.60
N GLY A 52 6.75 -3.50 11.61
CA GLY A 52 8.15 -3.14 11.85
C GLY A 52 8.66 -2.14 10.81
N LYS A 53 8.40 -2.41 9.52
CA LYS A 53 8.74 -1.50 8.40
C LYS A 53 8.07 -0.14 8.56
N LEU A 54 6.78 -0.13 8.92
CA LEU A 54 6.04 1.11 9.11
C LEU A 54 6.60 1.92 10.31
N LYS A 55 6.87 1.25 11.44
CA LYS A 55 7.47 1.87 12.62
C LYS A 55 8.86 2.45 12.33
N GLN A 56 9.65 1.83 11.46
CA GLN A 56 10.96 2.34 11.05
C GLN A 56 10.86 3.69 10.32
N LEU A 57 9.81 3.91 9.54
CA LEU A 57 9.56 5.19 8.86
C LEU A 57 8.98 6.25 9.81
N ILE A 58 8.17 5.83 10.79
CA ILE A 58 7.48 6.74 11.71
C ILE A 58 8.36 7.21 12.87
N LYS A 59 9.25 6.35 13.39
CA LYS A 59 10.11 6.67 14.55
C LYS A 59 10.96 7.93 14.36
N PRO A 60 11.66 8.14 13.22
CA PRO A 60 12.47 9.34 13.00
C PRO A 60 11.68 10.65 13.05
N VAL A 61 10.41 10.62 12.62
CA VAL A 61 9.53 11.80 12.60
C VAL A 61 8.78 12.03 13.92
N ARG A 62 9.16 11.33 15.00
CA ARG A 62 8.57 11.42 16.35
C ARG A 62 7.07 11.11 16.40
N GLY A 63 6.61 10.18 15.56
CA GLY A 63 5.22 9.77 15.52
C GLY A 63 4.26 10.80 14.93
N PHE A 64 2.97 10.53 15.03
CA PHE A 64 1.92 11.43 14.53
C PHE A 64 1.46 12.39 15.63
N LYS A 65 1.29 13.68 15.30
CA LYS A 65 0.84 14.70 16.25
C LYS A 65 -0.69 14.78 16.36
N THR A 66 -1.39 14.45 15.27
CA THR A 66 -2.86 14.44 15.21
C THR A 66 -3.36 13.24 14.40
N LEU A 67 -4.62 12.86 14.58
CA LEU A 67 -5.27 11.82 13.77
C LEU A 67 -5.33 12.20 12.29
N LYS A 68 -5.56 13.48 11.96
CA LYS A 68 -5.56 13.96 10.57
C LYS A 68 -4.20 13.73 9.89
N THR A 69 -3.12 14.07 10.58
CA THR A 69 -1.76 13.84 10.08
C THR A 69 -1.42 12.36 9.99
N ALA A 70 -1.88 11.55 10.94
CA ALA A 70 -1.69 10.10 10.92
C ALA A 70 -2.35 9.48 9.68
N TYR A 71 -3.62 9.82 9.43
CA TYR A 71 -4.38 9.33 8.28
C TYR A 71 -3.72 9.68 6.95
N ALA A 72 -3.34 10.95 6.77
CA ALA A 72 -2.67 11.40 5.56
C ALA A 72 -1.33 10.68 5.33
N THR A 73 -0.56 10.47 6.40
CA THR A 73 0.77 9.85 6.31
C THR A 73 0.67 8.34 6.03
N ILE A 74 -0.26 7.64 6.68
CA ILE A 74 -0.52 6.21 6.43
C ILE A 74 -0.97 5.99 4.99
N LYS A 75 -1.90 6.81 4.49
CA LYS A 75 -2.28 6.78 3.06
C LYS A 75 -1.09 7.05 2.14
N GLY A 76 -0.24 8.03 2.48
CA GLY A 76 0.98 8.29 1.73
C GLY A 76 1.88 7.05 1.63
N PHE A 77 2.07 6.33 2.74
CA PHE A 77 2.85 5.08 2.73
C PHE A 77 2.21 3.98 1.87
N GLU A 78 0.88 3.84 1.91
CA GLU A 78 0.16 2.89 1.06
C GLU A 78 0.35 3.21 -0.43
N VAL A 79 0.21 4.49 -0.81
CA VAL A 79 0.45 4.97 -2.17
C VAL A 79 1.89 4.67 -2.60
N MET A 80 2.87 5.04 -1.78
CA MET A 80 4.29 4.77 -2.09
C MET A 80 4.61 3.28 -2.18
N ARG A 81 3.91 2.41 -1.42
CA ARG A 81 4.06 0.95 -1.52
C ARG A 81 3.40 0.42 -2.79
N ALA A 82 2.25 0.96 -3.19
CA ALA A 82 1.56 0.61 -4.43
C ALA A 82 2.39 0.98 -5.67
N LEU A 83 2.99 2.17 -5.67
CA LEU A 83 3.92 2.63 -6.71
C LEU A 83 5.10 1.67 -6.84
N ARG A 84 5.79 1.36 -5.74
CA ARG A 84 6.92 0.41 -5.73
C ARG A 84 6.56 -1.03 -6.13
N LYS A 85 5.29 -1.41 -6.05
CA LYS A 85 4.78 -2.71 -6.54
C LYS A 85 4.42 -2.70 -8.03
N GLY A 86 4.57 -1.57 -8.71
CA GLY A 86 4.19 -1.41 -10.11
C GLY A 86 2.67 -1.30 -10.32
N GLN A 87 1.87 -1.07 -9.28
CA GLN A 87 0.40 -0.97 -9.44
C GLN A 87 -0.02 0.26 -10.26
N ALA A 88 0.88 1.22 -10.45
CA ALA A 88 0.68 2.39 -11.30
C ALA A 88 1.49 2.33 -12.62
N ALA A 89 1.97 1.14 -13.03
CA ALA A 89 2.83 1.01 -14.22
C ALA A 89 2.18 1.57 -15.49
N ILE A 90 0.84 1.53 -15.61
CA ILE A 90 0.09 2.10 -16.74
C ILE A 90 0.30 3.62 -16.86
N PHE A 91 0.56 4.30 -15.75
CA PHE A 91 0.79 5.75 -15.69
C PHE A 91 2.27 6.13 -15.84
N SER A 92 3.17 5.14 -15.84
CA SER A 92 4.60 5.33 -16.02
C SER A 92 4.94 5.35 -17.51
N LEU A 93 5.24 6.55 -18.04
CA LEU A 93 5.68 6.70 -19.44
C LEU A 93 7.09 6.13 -19.66
N THR A 94 7.92 6.23 -18.62
CA THR A 94 9.28 5.70 -18.58
C THR A 94 9.31 4.50 -17.65
N GLY A 95 10.09 3.47 -17.97
CA GLY A 95 10.27 2.31 -17.09
C GLY A 95 11.07 2.65 -15.82
N GLY A 96 10.93 1.79 -14.81
CA GLY A 96 11.73 1.83 -13.58
C GLY A 96 11.45 3.01 -12.65
N VAL A 97 12.40 3.28 -11.74
CA VAL A 97 12.27 4.28 -10.66
C VAL A 97 11.99 5.68 -11.18
N ARG A 98 12.53 6.02 -12.36
CA ARG A 98 12.33 7.34 -12.98
C ARG A 98 10.86 7.56 -13.36
N GLY A 99 10.19 6.55 -13.91
CA GLY A 99 8.76 6.62 -14.22
C GLY A 99 7.90 6.79 -12.98
N GLU A 100 8.20 6.04 -11.91
CA GLU A 100 7.51 6.18 -10.62
C GLU A 100 7.69 7.59 -10.04
N ALA A 101 8.90 8.15 -10.10
CA ALA A 101 9.17 9.52 -9.66
C ALA A 101 8.36 10.56 -10.45
N ARG A 102 8.26 10.39 -11.78
CA ARG A 102 7.48 11.28 -12.65
C ARG A 102 5.99 11.29 -12.31
N ILE A 103 5.42 10.15 -11.92
CA ILE A 103 4.01 10.10 -11.46
C ILE A 103 3.84 11.00 -10.23
N VAL A 104 4.75 10.91 -9.26
CA VAL A 104 4.71 11.73 -8.04
C VAL A 104 4.90 13.20 -8.38
N GLU A 105 5.91 13.54 -9.17
CA GLU A 105 6.19 14.93 -9.56
C GLU A 105 5.02 15.61 -10.28
N ARG A 106 4.33 14.88 -11.16
CA ARG A 106 3.13 15.39 -11.86
C ARG A 106 1.96 15.61 -10.90
N ALA A 107 1.77 14.74 -9.92
CA ALA A 107 0.74 14.91 -8.91
C ALA A 107 0.93 16.18 -8.07
N PHE A 108 2.18 16.61 -7.88
CA PHE A 108 2.53 17.84 -7.16
C PHE A 108 2.81 19.05 -8.05
N GLY A 109 2.74 18.92 -9.38
CA GLY A 109 3.00 20.01 -10.32
C GLY A 109 4.45 20.51 -10.35
N ILE A 110 5.41 19.68 -9.92
CA ILE A 110 6.84 20.04 -9.83
C ILE A 110 7.70 19.47 -10.97
N GLY A 111 7.16 18.51 -11.73
CA GLY A 111 7.88 17.84 -12.83
C GLY A 111 7.34 18.17 -14.21
N PRO A 112 8.03 17.70 -15.26
CA PRO A 112 7.58 17.87 -16.63
C PRO A 112 6.23 17.16 -16.84
N SER A 113 5.38 17.80 -17.63
CA SER A 113 4.12 17.20 -18.03
C SER A 113 4.35 15.92 -18.85
N ALA A 114 3.35 15.06 -18.87
CA ALA A 114 3.38 13.84 -19.70
C ALA A 114 3.72 14.15 -21.17
N LEU A 115 3.19 15.26 -21.70
CA LEU A 115 3.41 15.67 -23.08
C LEU A 115 4.88 16.04 -23.32
N ILE A 116 5.49 16.82 -22.44
CA ILE A 116 6.91 17.21 -22.55
C ILE A 116 7.80 15.95 -22.54
N GLU A 117 7.50 14.99 -21.68
CA GLU A 117 8.26 13.74 -21.59
C GLU A 117 8.11 12.90 -22.86
N ILE A 118 6.90 12.78 -23.41
CA ILE A 118 6.66 12.07 -24.68
C ILE A 118 7.42 12.72 -25.83
N VAL A 119 7.38 14.05 -25.94
CA VAL A 119 8.10 14.80 -26.99
C VAL A 119 9.60 14.56 -26.89
N ALA A 120 10.16 14.61 -25.68
CA ALA A 120 11.58 14.32 -25.45
C ALA A 120 11.96 12.88 -25.84
N MET A 121 11.11 11.90 -25.53
CA MET A 121 11.32 10.49 -25.91
C MET A 121 11.25 10.30 -27.43
N LEU A 122 10.32 10.97 -28.11
CA LEU A 122 10.21 10.92 -29.57
C LEU A 122 11.43 11.54 -30.25
N ALA A 123 11.92 12.68 -29.76
CA ALA A 123 13.13 13.32 -30.26
C ALA A 123 14.35 12.38 -30.16
N GLN A 124 14.58 11.78 -28.99
CA GLN A 124 15.68 10.82 -28.79
C GLN A 124 15.61 9.61 -29.73
N ASN A 125 14.41 9.08 -29.98
CA ASN A 125 14.22 7.95 -30.88
C ASN A 125 14.42 8.31 -32.37
N LEU A 126 14.18 9.56 -32.75
CA LEU A 126 14.44 10.05 -34.11
C LEU A 126 15.95 10.23 -34.31
N ASP A 127 16.63 10.86 -33.36
CA ASP A 127 18.09 11.04 -33.39
C ASP A 127 18.83 9.69 -33.46
N ALA A 128 18.37 8.70 -32.70
CA ALA A 128 18.92 7.34 -32.71
C ALA A 128 18.66 6.55 -34.01
N LYS A 129 17.70 6.98 -34.84
CA LYS A 129 17.44 6.38 -36.17
C LYS A 129 18.23 7.05 -37.28
N THR A 130 18.71 8.27 -37.05
CA THR A 130 19.50 9.05 -38.01
C THR A 130 21.01 8.88 -37.84
N ALA A 131 21.46 8.20 -36.79
CA ALA A 131 22.84 7.80 -36.53
C ALA A 131 23.09 6.35 -36.97
#